data_AF-A0A1V1PFT0-F1
#
_entry.id   AF-A0A1V1PFT0-F1
#
_cell.length_a   1.000
_cell.length_b   1.000
_cell.length_c   1.000
_cell.angle_alpha   90.00
_cell.angle_beta   90.00
_cell.angle_gamma   90.00
#
_symmetry.space_group_name_H-M   'P 1'
#
loop_
_entity.id
_entity.type
_entity.pdbx_description
1 polymer ?
#
loop_
_entity_poly.entity_id
_entity_poly.type
_entity_poly.pdbx_seq_one_letter_code
_entity_poly.pdbx_strand_id
1 'polypeptide(L)'
;MIKYFAVENFRSIMKESILELDSGAKGNTLYMNPIIGFAGANASGKTTILEALTFVLWFMKYSFLNIKENIPIFPFAATPDLPTKFHIIFSKQSKIDDPLKSIDYEYELVLSKKQVLYESLYYQTDKQKKMAYIRDNDNLEFGNTIPIPASDINIFSKDLRHNSSIISYAAMFPSQEIAIACQNYQFHSNLGLTGFKKFEFNELDLQDLLNNKVLFDNVLKFIQISDIGIDNIMFTDVTDILFEHHIGGKK
;
A
#
# COMPACT_ATOMS: atom_id res chain seq x y z
N MET A 1 -2.47 -11.03 -2.09
CA MET A 1 -1.75 -10.91 -3.37
C MET A 1 -2.48 -9.92 -4.24
N ILE A 2 -1.79 -8.95 -4.82
CA ILE A 2 -2.38 -8.06 -5.83
C ILE A 2 -2.37 -8.80 -7.16
N LYS A 3 -3.54 -8.87 -7.81
CA LYS A 3 -3.76 -9.49 -9.11
C LYS A 3 -3.74 -8.46 -10.22
N TYR A 4 -4.36 -7.31 -9.97
CA TYR A 4 -4.52 -6.24 -10.93
C TYR A 4 -4.34 -4.90 -10.23
N PHE A 5 -3.69 -3.96 -10.90
CA PHE A 5 -3.62 -2.58 -10.46
C PHE A 5 -3.65 -1.64 -11.67
N ALA A 6 -4.53 -0.66 -11.67
CA ALA A 6 -4.54 0.43 -12.62
C ALA A 6 -4.57 1.79 -11.91
N VAL A 7 -3.92 2.77 -12.54
CA VAL A 7 -3.92 4.16 -12.09
C VAL A 7 -3.99 5.11 -13.28
N GLU A 8 -4.79 6.17 -13.16
CA GLU A 8 -4.90 7.25 -14.13
C GLU A 8 -4.70 8.60 -13.42
N ASN A 9 -4.05 9.55 -14.11
CA ASN A 9 -3.87 10.92 -13.64
C ASN A 9 -3.21 11.02 -12.24
N PHE A 10 -2.01 10.47 -12.10
CA PHE A 10 -1.21 10.44 -10.88
C PHE A 10 0.27 10.76 -11.15
N ARG A 11 0.77 11.86 -10.57
CA ARG A 11 2.16 12.34 -10.69
C ARG A 11 2.65 12.42 -12.14
N SER A 12 3.45 11.45 -12.59
CA SER A 12 3.99 11.40 -13.96
C SER A 12 3.10 10.60 -14.93
N ILE A 13 2.03 9.96 -14.44
CA ILE A 13 1.10 9.14 -15.20
C ILE A 13 -0.12 9.98 -15.57
N MET A 14 -0.28 10.30 -16.86
CA MET A 14 -1.46 11.03 -17.37
C MET A 14 -2.60 10.07 -17.70
N LYS A 15 -2.34 9.12 -18.61
CA LYS A 15 -3.30 8.11 -19.05
C LYS A 15 -3.26 6.89 -18.14
N GLU A 16 -4.30 6.07 -18.22
CA GLU A 16 -4.36 4.81 -17.50
C GLU A 16 -3.11 3.95 -17.75
N SER A 17 -2.49 3.51 -16.66
CA SER A 17 -1.39 2.57 -16.64
C SER A 17 -1.83 1.34 -15.86
N ILE A 18 -1.74 0.18 -16.49
CA ILE A 18 -2.22 -1.09 -15.97
C ILE A 18 -1.03 -2.00 -15.62
N LEU A 19 -1.15 -2.70 -14.50
CA LEU A 19 -0.25 -3.72 -14.02
C LEU A 19 -1.06 -4.99 -13.72
N GLU A 20 -0.99 -5.95 -14.64
CA GLU A 20 -1.55 -7.29 -14.46
C GLU A 20 -0.48 -8.21 -13.88
N LEU A 21 -0.76 -8.75 -12.69
CA LEU A 21 0.16 -9.57 -11.91
C LEU A 21 -0.27 -11.04 -11.86
N ASP A 22 -1.52 -11.32 -12.18
CA ASP A 22 -2.07 -12.66 -12.31
C ASP A 22 -1.96 -13.15 -13.76
N SER A 23 -0.74 -13.31 -14.27
CA SER A 23 -0.49 -13.80 -15.63
C SER A 23 -1.08 -15.20 -15.88
N GLY A 24 -2.37 -15.28 -16.21
CA GLY A 24 -3.05 -16.42 -16.81
C GLY A 24 -3.02 -17.75 -16.06
N ALA A 25 -2.79 -17.77 -14.73
CA ALA A 25 -2.76 -19.01 -13.94
C ALA A 25 -4.18 -19.62 -13.83
N LYS A 26 -4.62 -20.29 -14.90
CA LYS A 26 -5.79 -21.18 -14.89
C LYS A 26 -5.49 -22.33 -13.93
N GLY A 27 -6.10 -22.29 -12.75
CA GLY A 27 -6.26 -23.47 -11.90
C GLY A 27 -4.95 -24.03 -11.33
N ASN A 28 -4.21 -23.24 -10.55
CA ASN A 28 -3.54 -23.70 -9.34
C ASN A 28 -2.84 -22.51 -8.69
N THR A 29 -3.09 -22.31 -7.41
CA THR A 29 -2.59 -21.23 -6.53
C THR A 29 -1.08 -21.24 -6.30
N LEU A 30 -0.30 -22.05 -7.02
CA LEU A 30 1.08 -22.38 -6.66
C LEU A 30 2.18 -21.83 -7.61
N TYR A 31 1.84 -21.34 -8.80
CA TYR A 31 2.82 -20.79 -9.75
C TYR A 31 2.55 -19.31 -9.96
N MET A 32 2.92 -18.54 -8.95
CA MET A 32 2.77 -17.09 -8.95
C MET A 32 4.15 -16.47 -8.85
N ASN A 33 4.42 -15.42 -9.61
CA ASN A 33 5.71 -14.76 -9.63
C ASN A 33 5.99 -14.15 -8.23
N PRO A 34 6.89 -14.73 -7.42
CA PRO A 34 7.15 -14.20 -6.08
C PRO A 34 7.89 -12.86 -6.14
N ILE A 35 8.47 -12.54 -7.30
CA ILE A 35 9.32 -11.38 -7.53
C ILE A 35 8.97 -10.79 -8.88
N ILE A 36 8.78 -9.47 -8.91
CA ILE A 36 8.48 -8.71 -10.13
C ILE A 36 9.45 -7.54 -10.21
N GLY A 37 10.15 -7.43 -11.33
CA GLY A 37 11.10 -6.35 -11.61
C GLY A 37 10.55 -5.37 -12.64
N PHE A 38 10.63 -4.07 -12.35
CA PHE A 38 10.30 -3.02 -13.31
C PHE A 38 11.59 -2.52 -13.98
N ALA A 39 11.75 -2.77 -15.28
CA ALA A 39 12.87 -2.27 -16.07
C ALA A 39 12.39 -1.16 -17.04
N GLY A 40 13.23 -0.15 -17.27
CA GLY A 40 12.94 0.96 -18.18
C GLY A 40 13.87 2.14 -17.95
N ALA A 41 13.84 3.12 -18.85
CA ALA A 41 14.69 4.32 -18.75
C ALA A 41 14.51 5.08 -17.43
N ASN A 42 15.51 5.86 -17.01
CA ASN A 42 15.35 6.78 -15.89
C ASN A 42 14.19 7.74 -16.15
N ALA A 43 13.46 8.12 -15.09
CA ALA A 43 12.26 8.95 -15.16
C ALA A 43 11.07 8.38 -15.98
N SER A 44 11.08 7.08 -16.34
CA SER A 44 9.97 6.43 -17.06
C SER A 44 8.71 6.17 -16.21
N GLY A 45 8.61 6.71 -14.99
CA GLY A 45 7.43 6.53 -14.12
C GLY A 45 7.36 5.24 -13.29
N LYS A 46 8.41 4.39 -13.28
CA LYS A 46 8.43 3.14 -12.48
C LYS A 46 8.15 3.36 -10.99
N THR A 47 8.86 4.30 -10.38
CA THR A 47 8.65 4.68 -8.98
C THR A 47 7.24 5.23 -8.77
N THR A 48 6.71 5.97 -9.74
CA THR A 48 5.35 6.52 -9.68
C THR A 48 4.28 5.43 -9.63
N ILE A 49 4.44 4.31 -10.34
CA ILE A 49 3.51 3.17 -10.24
C ILE A 49 3.53 2.59 -8.82
N LEU A 50 4.71 2.42 -8.22
CA LEU A 50 4.85 1.91 -6.86
C LEU A 50 4.33 2.91 -5.81
N GLU A 51 4.53 4.22 -6.02
CA GLU A 51 3.95 5.28 -5.20
C GLU A 51 2.43 5.26 -5.27
N ALA A 52 1.86 5.05 -6.45
CA ALA A 52 0.41 4.98 -6.67
C ALA A 52 -0.21 3.78 -5.93
N LEU A 53 0.41 2.59 -6.07
CA LEU A 53 -0.01 1.40 -5.35
C LEU A 53 0.13 1.58 -3.83
N THR A 54 1.24 2.15 -3.39
CA THR A 54 1.47 2.46 -1.97
C THR A 54 0.40 3.41 -1.44
N PHE A 55 0.05 4.45 -2.22
CA PHE A 55 -0.97 5.42 -1.86
C PHE A 55 -2.34 4.76 -1.69
N VAL A 56 -2.81 3.95 -2.64
CA VAL A 56 -4.17 3.38 -2.55
C VAL A 56 -4.30 2.42 -1.36
N LEU A 57 -3.27 1.59 -1.12
CA LEU A 57 -3.25 0.69 0.05
C LEU A 57 -3.19 1.46 1.37
N TRP A 58 -2.41 2.55 1.42
CA TRP A 58 -2.41 3.46 2.55
C TRP A 58 -3.77 4.14 2.74
N PHE A 59 -4.42 4.58 1.66
CA PHE A 59 -5.69 5.28 1.69
C PHE A 59 -6.80 4.38 2.23
N MET A 60 -6.91 3.15 1.73
CA MET A 60 -7.83 2.13 2.25
C MET A 60 -7.62 1.89 3.74
N LYS A 61 -6.37 1.94 4.21
CA LYS A 61 -6.03 1.57 5.57
C LYS A 61 -6.19 2.72 6.58
N TYR A 62 -5.67 3.89 6.22
CA TYR A 62 -5.39 4.97 7.17
C TYR A 62 -6.09 6.31 6.85
N SER A 63 -6.80 6.43 5.72
CA SER A 63 -7.39 7.73 5.32
C SER A 63 -8.32 8.32 6.38
N PHE A 64 -9.14 7.50 7.04
CA PHE A 64 -10.06 7.98 8.08
C PHE A 64 -9.35 8.43 9.36
N LEU A 65 -8.16 7.92 9.67
CA LEU A 65 -7.42 8.31 10.87
C LEU A 65 -6.40 9.43 10.61
N ASN A 66 -5.79 9.44 9.43
CA ASN A 66 -4.61 10.27 9.17
C ASN A 66 -4.92 11.53 8.36
N ILE A 67 -5.97 11.55 7.54
CA ILE A 67 -6.31 12.74 6.76
C ILE A 67 -7.12 13.68 7.65
N LYS A 68 -6.66 14.93 7.80
CA LYS A 68 -7.41 15.99 8.51
C LYS A 68 -8.06 16.98 7.55
N GLU A 69 -7.35 17.33 6.48
CA GLU A 69 -7.76 18.31 5.49
C GLU A 69 -7.83 17.69 4.09
N ASN A 70 -6.95 18.09 3.18
CA ASN A 70 -6.93 17.58 1.81
C ASN A 70 -6.32 16.18 1.75
N ILE A 71 -6.80 15.39 0.79
CA ILE A 71 -6.21 14.11 0.42
C ILE A 71 -4.79 14.40 -0.14
N PRO A 72 -3.74 13.74 0.37
CA PRO A 72 -2.35 13.97 -0.06
C PRO A 72 -2.06 13.30 -1.42
N ILE A 73 -2.85 13.67 -2.43
CA ILE A 73 -2.77 13.19 -3.80
C ILE A 73 -2.16 14.26 -4.71
N PHE A 74 -1.34 13.81 -5.65
CA PHE A 74 -0.70 14.66 -6.65
C PHE A 74 -1.11 14.16 -8.04
N PRO A 75 -2.12 14.77 -8.68
CA PRO A 75 -2.52 14.44 -10.06
C PRO A 75 -1.41 14.76 -11.07
N PHE A 76 -1.61 14.37 -12.33
CA PHE A 76 -0.66 14.73 -13.39
C PHE A 76 -0.61 16.25 -13.57
N ALA A 77 0.60 16.78 -13.74
CA ALA A 77 0.86 18.23 -13.64
C ALA A 77 0.06 19.07 -14.66
N ALA A 78 -0.22 18.52 -15.85
CA ALA A 78 -1.01 19.21 -16.87
C ALA A 78 -2.53 19.01 -16.73
N THR A 79 -2.96 18.14 -15.82
CA THR A 79 -4.38 17.85 -15.53
C THR A 79 -4.66 17.89 -14.03
N PRO A 80 -4.27 18.98 -13.32
CA PRO A 80 -4.33 19.05 -11.85
C PRO A 80 -5.76 19.05 -11.30
N ASP A 81 -6.74 19.44 -12.12
CA ASP A 81 -8.15 19.52 -11.77
C ASP A 81 -8.94 18.26 -12.13
N LEU A 82 -8.34 17.34 -12.91
CA LEU A 82 -8.97 16.06 -13.21
C LEU A 82 -8.84 15.13 -11.98
N PRO A 83 -9.82 14.24 -11.75
CA PRO A 83 -9.72 13.22 -10.70
C PRO A 83 -8.57 12.24 -10.95
N THR A 84 -7.99 11.73 -9.88
CA THR A 84 -7.13 10.54 -9.93
C THR A 84 -7.99 9.31 -9.77
N LYS A 85 -7.73 8.28 -10.57
CA LYS A 85 -8.46 7.00 -10.50
C LYS A 85 -7.52 5.86 -10.15
N PHE A 86 -8.01 4.96 -9.31
CA PHE A 86 -7.34 3.72 -8.94
C PHE A 86 -8.31 2.56 -9.11
N HIS A 87 -7.80 1.43 -9.56
CA HIS A 87 -8.51 0.16 -9.59
C HIS A 87 -7.55 -0.93 -9.15
N ILE A 88 -7.91 -1.69 -8.12
CA ILE A 88 -7.06 -2.73 -7.58
C ILE A 88 -7.88 -3.99 -7.34
N ILE A 89 -7.36 -5.13 -7.81
CA ILE A 89 -7.89 -6.45 -7.50
C ILE A 89 -6.84 -7.17 -6.67
N PHE A 90 -7.22 -7.66 -5.50
CA PHE A 90 -6.32 -8.40 -4.63
C PHE A 90 -7.02 -9.55 -3.92
N SER A 91 -6.28 -10.64 -3.73
CA SER A 91 -6.72 -11.82 -3.00
C SER A 91 -6.22 -11.80 -1.57
N LYS A 92 -7.07 -12.20 -0.62
CA LYS A 92 -6.68 -12.43 0.76
C LYS A 92 -7.36 -13.68 1.31
N GLN A 93 -6.62 -14.48 2.08
CA GLN A 93 -7.22 -15.58 2.83
C GLN A 93 -8.12 -15.01 3.93
N SER A 94 -9.35 -15.49 4.00
CA SER A 94 -10.34 -15.04 4.97
C SER A 94 -11.22 -16.18 5.44
N LYS A 95 -11.73 -16.06 6.67
CA LYS A 95 -12.62 -17.02 7.31
C LYS A 95 -14.11 -16.66 7.18
N ILE A 96 -14.43 -15.61 6.41
CA ILE A 96 -15.81 -15.12 6.25
C ILE A 96 -16.80 -16.23 5.85
N ASP A 97 -16.35 -17.22 5.06
CA ASP A 97 -17.17 -18.35 4.59
C ASP A 97 -16.59 -19.73 5.00
N ASP A 98 -16.11 -19.90 6.24
CA ASP A 98 -15.49 -21.13 6.82
C ASP A 98 -15.77 -22.42 6.00
N PRO A 99 -14.77 -23.05 5.33
CA PRO A 99 -13.32 -23.04 5.57
C PRO A 99 -12.56 -21.78 5.11
N LEU A 100 -11.30 -21.65 5.56
CA LEU A 100 -10.36 -20.61 5.11
C LEU A 100 -10.22 -20.65 3.58
N LYS A 101 -10.76 -19.64 2.91
CA LYS A 101 -10.73 -19.51 1.45
C LYS A 101 -10.03 -18.22 1.02
N SER A 102 -9.49 -18.22 -0.19
CA SER A 102 -9.03 -17.00 -0.83
C SER A 102 -10.24 -16.21 -1.31
N ILE A 103 -10.41 -14.99 -0.81
CA ILE A 103 -11.43 -14.05 -1.28
C ILE A 103 -10.73 -13.03 -2.16
N ASP A 104 -11.28 -12.81 -3.34
CA ASP A 104 -10.87 -11.74 -4.23
C ASP A 104 -11.67 -10.48 -3.90
N TYR A 105 -10.98 -9.36 -3.75
CA TYR A 105 -11.55 -8.05 -3.55
C TYR A 105 -11.22 -7.19 -4.75
N GLU A 106 -12.21 -6.46 -5.24
CA GLU A 106 -12.08 -5.49 -6.31
C GLU A 106 -12.50 -4.13 -5.77
N TYR A 107 -11.54 -3.21 -5.75
CA TYR A 107 -11.69 -1.89 -5.18
C TYR A 107 -11.41 -0.83 -6.24
N GLU A 108 -12.37 0.07 -6.42
CA GLU A 108 -12.25 1.23 -7.31
C GLU A 108 -12.34 2.50 -6.49
N LEU A 109 -11.51 3.47 -6.82
CA LEU A 109 -11.43 4.75 -6.12
C LEU A 109 -11.19 5.88 -7.12
N VAL A 110 -12.08 6.86 -7.13
CA VAL A 110 -11.95 8.10 -7.87
C VAL A 110 -11.98 9.25 -6.88
N LEU A 111 -10.94 10.07 -6.88
CA LEU A 111 -10.83 11.17 -5.92
C LEU A 111 -10.19 12.42 -6.52
N SER A 112 -10.50 13.53 -5.88
CA SER A 112 -9.80 14.81 -6.04
C SER A 112 -8.93 15.08 -4.81
N LYS A 113 -8.21 16.20 -4.80
CA LYS A 113 -7.50 16.66 -3.59
C LYS A 113 -8.43 16.92 -2.40
N LYS A 114 -9.72 17.17 -2.64
CA LYS A 114 -10.68 17.56 -1.59
C LYS A 114 -11.50 16.38 -1.08
N GLN A 115 -11.90 15.48 -1.97
CA GLN A 115 -12.88 14.45 -1.63
C GLN A 115 -12.79 13.23 -2.54
N VAL A 116 -13.31 12.13 -2.03
CA VAL A 116 -13.68 10.92 -2.77
C VAL A 116 -14.93 11.24 -3.58
N LEU A 117 -14.85 11.04 -4.89
CA LEU A 117 -15.95 11.23 -5.84
C LEU A 117 -16.68 9.91 -6.11
N TYR A 118 -15.94 8.80 -6.14
CA TYR A 118 -16.50 7.46 -6.26
C TYR A 118 -15.61 6.47 -5.52
N GLU A 119 -16.23 5.51 -4.84
CA GLU A 119 -15.54 4.41 -4.17
C GLU A 119 -16.43 3.17 -4.20
N SER A 120 -15.93 2.04 -4.67
CA SER A 120 -16.68 0.79 -4.62
C SER A 120 -15.81 -0.35 -4.11
N LEU A 121 -16.45 -1.30 -3.44
CA LEU A 121 -15.83 -2.54 -3.04
C LEU A 121 -16.74 -3.70 -3.42
N TYR A 122 -16.21 -4.60 -4.23
CA TYR A 122 -16.78 -5.90 -4.50
C TYR A 122 -15.88 -6.99 -3.92
N TYR A 123 -16.48 -8.13 -3.63
CA TYR A 123 -15.75 -9.30 -3.17
C TYR A 123 -16.34 -10.58 -3.78
N GLN A 124 -15.49 -11.60 -3.92
CA GLN A 124 -15.85 -12.87 -4.52
C GLN A 124 -15.22 -14.01 -3.72
N THR A 125 -16.07 -14.86 -3.15
CA THR A 125 -15.65 -16.03 -2.37
C THR A 125 -15.73 -17.34 -3.16
N ASP A 126 -16.62 -17.41 -4.16
CA ASP A 126 -16.75 -18.51 -5.13
C ASP A 126 -16.86 -17.96 -6.57
N LYS A 127 -17.92 -18.27 -7.34
CA LYS A 127 -18.17 -17.73 -8.70
C LYS A 127 -19.03 -16.46 -8.74
N GLN A 128 -19.53 -16.01 -7.59
CA GLN A 128 -20.44 -14.87 -7.52
C GLN A 128 -19.71 -13.65 -6.97
N LYS A 129 -19.65 -12.60 -7.79
CA LYS A 129 -19.22 -11.27 -7.38
C LYS A 129 -20.34 -10.63 -6.56
N LYS A 130 -20.04 -10.24 -5.32
CA LYS A 130 -20.95 -9.59 -4.38
C LYS A 130 -20.52 -8.15 -4.17
N MET A 131 -21.47 -7.23 -4.14
CA MET A 131 -21.23 -5.84 -3.79
C MET A 131 -21.13 -5.72 -2.26
N ALA A 132 -20.07 -5.11 -1.74
CA ALA A 132 -20.02 -4.70 -0.33
C ALA A 132 -20.64 -3.33 -0.16
N TYR A 133 -20.17 -2.35 -0.92
CA TYR A 133 -20.75 -1.01 -0.97
C TYR A 133 -20.37 -0.29 -2.27
N ILE A 134 -21.13 0.76 -2.58
CA ILE A 134 -20.81 1.78 -3.57
C ILE A 134 -21.05 3.14 -2.91
N ARG A 135 -20.09 4.04 -3.12
CA ARG A 135 -20.21 5.46 -2.83
C ARG A 135 -20.10 6.22 -4.13
N ASP A 136 -21.11 7.03 -4.42
CA ASP A 136 -21.09 7.99 -5.52
C ASP A 136 -21.38 9.38 -4.94
N ASN A 137 -20.31 10.17 -4.82
CA ASN A 137 -20.28 11.43 -4.08
C ASN A 137 -20.76 11.25 -2.62
N ASP A 138 -21.95 11.75 -2.33
CA ASP A 138 -22.61 11.67 -1.01
C ASP A 138 -23.61 10.51 -0.93
N ASN A 139 -23.89 9.83 -2.04
CA ASN A 139 -24.80 8.68 -2.07
C ASN A 139 -24.06 7.42 -1.65
N LEU A 140 -24.67 6.65 -0.74
CA LEU A 140 -24.14 5.39 -0.25
C LEU A 140 -25.13 4.26 -0.49
N GLU A 141 -24.66 3.21 -1.15
CA GLU A 141 -25.38 1.96 -1.37
C GLU A 141 -24.60 0.82 -0.73
N PHE A 142 -25.30 -0.08 -0.05
CA PHE A 142 -24.71 -1.22 0.65
C PHE A 142 -25.25 -2.53 0.11
N GLY A 143 -24.39 -3.55 0.07
CA GLY A 143 -24.78 -4.88 -0.36
C GLY A 143 -25.65 -5.62 0.64
N ASN A 144 -26.59 -6.41 0.12
CA ASN A 144 -27.53 -7.22 0.91
C ASN A 144 -26.86 -8.37 1.69
N THR A 145 -25.57 -8.64 1.44
CA THR A 145 -24.87 -9.82 1.98
C THR A 145 -24.04 -9.51 3.23
N ILE A 146 -23.98 -8.24 3.66
CA ILE A 146 -23.39 -7.85 4.93
C ILE A 146 -24.51 -7.31 5.81
N PRO A 147 -24.75 -7.88 7.00
CA PRO A 147 -25.63 -7.25 7.97
C PRO A 147 -24.91 -6.01 8.50
N ILE A 148 -25.09 -4.87 7.85
CA ILE A 148 -24.82 -3.59 8.49
C ILE A 148 -26.00 -3.37 9.43
N PRO A 149 -25.80 -3.38 10.76
CA PRO A 149 -26.86 -3.01 11.68
C PRO A 149 -27.47 -1.68 11.23
N ALA A 150 -28.80 -1.55 11.24
CA ALA A 150 -29.44 -0.29 10.87
C ALA A 150 -28.96 0.89 11.75
N SER A 151 -28.50 0.60 12.97
CA SER A 151 -27.80 1.54 13.85
C SER A 151 -26.50 2.05 13.26
N ASP A 152 -25.74 1.18 12.60
CA ASP A 152 -24.46 1.50 12.00
C ASP A 152 -24.68 2.32 10.73
N ILE A 153 -25.68 2.02 9.88
CA ILE A 153 -25.97 2.78 8.63
C ILE A 153 -26.17 4.28 8.89
N ASN A 154 -26.89 4.62 9.96
CA ASN A 154 -27.11 6.02 10.37
C ASN A 154 -25.84 6.68 10.93
N ILE A 155 -24.92 5.91 11.50
CA ILE A 155 -23.62 6.40 11.99
C ILE A 155 -22.65 6.56 10.80
N PHE A 156 -22.66 5.61 9.87
CA PHE A 156 -21.91 5.62 8.62
C PHE A 156 -22.18 6.87 7.78
N SER A 157 -23.44 7.22 7.60
CA SER A 157 -23.80 8.40 6.79
C SER A 157 -23.47 9.74 7.48
N LYS A 158 -23.43 9.79 8.81
CA LYS A 158 -23.25 11.05 9.55
C LYS A 158 -21.78 11.40 9.79
N ASP A 159 -20.94 10.41 10.08
CA ASP A 159 -19.55 10.63 10.48
C ASP A 159 -18.53 10.29 9.37
N LEU A 160 -18.98 9.69 8.25
CA LEU A 160 -18.12 9.46 7.10
C LEU A 160 -17.69 10.80 6.50
N ARG A 161 -16.38 11.03 6.51
CA ARG A 161 -15.80 12.25 5.96
C ARG A 161 -15.63 12.10 4.46
N HIS A 162 -15.90 13.18 3.74
CA HIS A 162 -15.86 13.18 2.28
C HIS A 162 -14.47 12.82 1.72
N ASN A 163 -13.41 13.03 2.49
CA ASN A 163 -12.00 12.83 2.15
C ASN A 163 -11.41 11.50 2.64
N SER A 164 -12.24 10.56 3.12
CA SER A 164 -11.80 9.26 3.63
C SER A 164 -12.46 8.09 2.91
N SER A 165 -11.75 6.95 2.91
CA SER A 165 -12.24 5.66 2.44
C SER A 165 -13.27 5.08 3.40
N ILE A 166 -14.33 4.49 2.86
CA ILE A 166 -15.29 3.70 3.63
C ILE A 166 -14.60 2.50 4.28
N ILE A 167 -13.61 1.86 3.64
CA ILE A 167 -12.86 0.75 4.24
C ILE A 167 -12.16 1.19 5.53
N SER A 168 -11.47 2.34 5.47
CA SER A 168 -10.72 2.88 6.61
C SER A 168 -11.63 3.22 7.78
N TYR A 169 -12.83 3.75 7.50
CA TYR A 169 -13.84 4.07 8.50
C TYR A 169 -14.55 2.83 9.04
N ALA A 170 -15.09 1.98 8.15
CA ALA A 170 -15.87 0.79 8.50
C ALA A 170 -15.06 -0.19 9.35
N ALA A 171 -13.76 -0.32 9.12
CA ALA A 171 -12.91 -1.21 9.89
C ALA A 171 -12.72 -0.80 11.37
N MET A 172 -13.20 0.39 11.77
CA MET A 172 -13.30 0.77 13.19
C MET A 172 -14.38 -0.03 13.95
N PHE A 173 -15.32 -0.64 13.22
CA PHE A 173 -16.42 -1.40 13.78
C PHE A 173 -16.14 -2.91 13.68
N PRO A 174 -16.11 -3.66 14.81
CA PRO A 174 -15.83 -5.10 14.79
C PRO A 174 -16.80 -5.93 13.94
N SER A 175 -18.02 -5.43 13.69
CA SER A 175 -19.03 -6.06 12.84
C SER A 175 -18.67 -6.08 11.34
N GLN A 176 -17.70 -5.25 10.91
CA GLN A 176 -17.41 -5.00 9.50
C GLN A 176 -16.25 -5.87 9.01
N GLU A 177 -16.43 -7.19 9.00
CA GLU A 177 -15.39 -8.16 8.68
C GLU A 177 -14.73 -7.94 7.30
N ILE A 178 -15.51 -7.54 6.30
CA ILE A 178 -15.02 -7.27 4.93
C ILE A 178 -14.07 -6.06 4.92
N ALA A 179 -14.46 -4.97 5.60
CA ALA A 179 -13.62 -3.79 5.72
C ALA A 179 -12.34 -4.11 6.51
N ILE A 180 -12.46 -4.83 7.62
CA ILE A 180 -11.31 -5.29 8.43
C ILE A 180 -10.37 -6.15 7.58
N ALA A 181 -10.91 -7.06 6.76
CA ALA A 181 -10.11 -7.91 5.88
C ALA A 181 -9.31 -7.08 4.86
N CYS A 182 -9.95 -6.08 4.23
CA CYS A 182 -9.31 -5.17 3.28
C CYS A 182 -8.27 -4.25 3.95
N GLN A 183 -8.63 -3.61 5.07
CA GLN A 183 -7.75 -2.73 5.85
C GLN A 183 -6.48 -3.47 6.30
N ASN A 184 -6.62 -4.74 6.71
CA ASN A 184 -5.51 -5.56 7.15
C ASN A 184 -4.73 -6.22 6.00
N TYR A 185 -4.87 -5.75 4.76
CA TYR A 185 -4.00 -6.19 3.67
C TYR A 185 -2.55 -5.83 4.02
N GLN A 186 -1.69 -6.85 4.14
CA GLN A 186 -0.30 -6.66 4.53
C GLN A 186 0.51 -6.20 3.31
N PHE A 187 1.13 -5.03 3.43
CA PHE A 187 2.08 -4.51 2.46
C PHE A 187 3.21 -3.78 3.18
N HIS A 188 4.41 -3.84 2.60
CA HIS A 188 5.58 -3.10 3.06
C HIS A 188 6.13 -2.33 1.88
N SER A 189 6.43 -1.05 2.08
CA SER A 189 6.93 -0.15 1.04
C SER A 189 7.93 0.80 1.67
N ASN A 190 9.06 1.00 1.00
CA ASN A 190 10.02 2.07 1.32
C ASN A 190 9.60 3.41 0.67
N LEU A 191 8.44 3.46 0.02
CA LEU A 191 7.83 4.66 -0.50
C LEU A 191 6.80 5.16 0.51
N GLY A 192 6.83 6.46 0.79
CA GLY A 192 5.79 7.20 1.47
C GLY A 192 4.91 7.97 0.48
N LEU A 193 3.96 8.74 1.02
CA LEU A 193 3.03 9.56 0.24
C LEU A 193 3.73 10.60 -0.64
N THR A 194 4.91 11.06 -0.22
CA THR A 194 5.74 12.07 -0.90
C THR A 194 6.93 11.47 -1.67
N GLY A 195 7.01 10.14 -1.79
CA GLY A 195 8.12 9.43 -2.43
C GLY A 195 8.98 8.67 -1.42
N PHE A 196 10.25 8.41 -1.73
CA PHE A 196 11.11 7.59 -0.89
C PHE A 196 11.11 8.05 0.58
N LYS A 197 10.73 7.14 1.48
CA LYS A 197 10.82 7.34 2.92
C LYS A 197 12.15 6.74 3.37
N LYS A 198 13.08 7.60 3.75
CA LYS A 198 14.34 7.16 4.36
C LYS A 198 14.00 6.36 5.61
N PHE A 199 14.43 5.10 5.63
CA PHE A 199 14.37 4.29 6.83
C PHE A 199 15.58 4.69 7.68
N GLU A 200 15.32 5.22 8.86
CA GLU A 200 16.37 5.46 9.85
C GLU A 200 16.30 4.31 10.83
N PHE A 201 17.36 3.51 10.87
CA PHE A 201 17.52 2.48 11.89
C PHE A 201 17.61 3.19 13.23
N ASN A 202 16.68 2.87 14.13
CA ASN A 202 16.80 3.31 15.51
C ASN A 202 17.79 2.39 16.25
N GLU A 203 18.18 2.78 17.46
CA GLU A 203 19.15 2.01 18.26
C GLU A 203 18.67 0.57 18.54
N LEU A 204 17.37 0.37 18.75
CA LEU A 204 16.80 -0.97 18.97
C LEU A 204 16.89 -1.83 17.71
N ASP A 205 16.62 -1.27 16.52
CA ASP A 205 16.75 -2.00 15.26
C ASP A 205 18.21 -2.46 15.04
N LEU A 206 19.18 -1.62 15.43
CA LEU A 206 20.61 -1.96 15.36
C LEU A 206 20.99 -3.01 16.40
N GLN A 207 20.46 -2.91 17.62
CA GLN A 207 20.66 -3.93 18.67
C GLN A 207 20.07 -5.27 18.25
N ASP A 208 18.88 -5.29 17.64
CA ASP A 208 18.27 -6.51 17.12
C ASP A 208 19.10 -7.13 15.99
N LEU A 209 19.62 -6.32 15.07
CA LEU A 209 20.55 -6.77 14.03
C LEU A 209 21.82 -7.37 14.63
N LEU A 210 22.40 -6.73 15.65
CA LEU A 210 23.59 -7.17 16.36
C LEU A 210 23.38 -8.49 17.12
N ASN A 211 22.24 -8.60 17.80
CA ASN A 211 21.94 -9.72 18.69
C ASN A 211 21.37 -10.93 17.94
N ASN A 212 20.89 -10.75 16.71
CA ASN A 212 20.34 -11.81 15.87
C ASN A 212 21.31 -12.18 14.74
N LYS A 213 22.13 -13.20 14.98
CA LYS A 213 23.11 -13.70 14.00
C LYS A 213 22.50 -14.03 12.64
N VAL A 214 21.31 -14.62 12.60
CA VAL A 214 20.64 -14.98 11.33
C VAL A 214 20.26 -13.72 10.55
N LEU A 215 19.75 -12.71 11.24
CA LEU A 215 19.43 -11.42 10.61
C LEU A 215 20.69 -10.72 10.11
N PHE A 216 21.76 -10.70 10.93
CA PHE A 216 23.05 -10.14 10.55
C PHE A 216 23.64 -10.80 9.30
N ASP A 217 23.72 -12.14 9.29
CA ASP A 217 24.27 -12.91 8.17
C ASP A 217 23.48 -12.65 6.87
N ASN A 218 22.15 -12.52 6.97
CA ASN A 218 21.30 -12.17 5.83
C ASN A 218 21.57 -10.76 5.31
N VAL A 219 21.66 -9.76 6.20
CA VAL A 219 21.94 -8.37 5.83
C VAL A 219 23.32 -8.23 5.19
N LEU A 220 24.34 -8.87 5.78
CA LEU A 220 25.70 -8.88 5.24
C LEU A 220 25.72 -9.45 3.82
N LYS A 221 25.03 -10.58 3.60
CA LYS A 221 24.91 -11.19 2.27
C LYS A 221 24.25 -10.26 1.25
N PHE A 222 23.20 -9.52 1.62
CA PHE A 222 22.58 -8.55 0.72
C PHE A 222 23.50 -7.39 0.35
N ILE A 223 24.30 -6.92 1.31
CA ILE A 223 25.26 -5.83 1.09
C ILE A 223 26.40 -6.32 0.17
N GLN A 224 26.93 -7.52 0.40
CA GLN A 224 27.92 -8.16 -0.48
C GLN A 224 27.44 -8.34 -1.92
N ILE A 225 26.15 -8.65 -2.11
CA ILE A 225 25.54 -8.74 -3.46
C ILE A 225 25.44 -7.35 -4.11
N SER A 226 25.20 -6.31 -3.30
CA SER A 226 25.03 -4.94 -3.77
C SER A 226 26.36 -4.27 -4.13
N ASP A 227 27.42 -4.61 -3.40
CA ASP A 227 28.79 -4.16 -3.64
C ASP A 227 29.78 -5.26 -3.30
N ILE A 228 30.49 -5.75 -4.32
CA ILE A 228 31.47 -6.82 -4.22
C ILE A 228 32.70 -6.44 -3.38
N GLY A 229 32.92 -5.14 -3.10
CA GLY A 229 34.03 -4.65 -2.29
C GLY A 229 33.79 -4.71 -0.77
N ILE A 230 32.60 -5.10 -0.33
CA ILE A 230 32.25 -5.15 1.09
C ILE A 230 32.38 -6.58 1.61
N ASP A 231 33.36 -6.84 2.46
CA ASP A 231 33.56 -8.18 3.04
C ASP A 231 32.79 -8.38 4.35
N ASN A 232 32.69 -7.36 5.20
CA ASN A 232 32.08 -7.46 6.52
C ASN A 232 31.57 -6.12 7.06
N ILE A 233 30.73 -6.16 8.11
CA ILE A 233 30.25 -5.00 8.86
C ILE A 233 30.79 -5.11 10.29
N MET A 234 31.48 -4.06 10.75
CA MET A 234 31.95 -3.94 12.13
C MET A 234 31.18 -2.84 12.84
N PHE A 235 30.71 -3.13 14.05
CA PHE A 235 30.11 -2.14 14.93
C PHE A 235 31.13 -1.72 15.97
N THR A 236 31.29 -0.41 16.14
CA THR A 236 32.17 0.18 17.14
C THR A 236 31.34 1.12 17.99
N ASP A 237 31.42 0.99 19.32
CA ASP A 237 30.88 1.98 20.24
C ASP A 237 31.63 3.29 20.02
N VAL A 238 30.94 4.31 19.50
CA VAL A 238 31.53 5.63 19.32
C VAL A 238 31.47 6.36 20.66
N THR A 239 32.41 6.07 21.56
CA THR A 239 32.62 6.88 22.77
C THR A 239 33.48 8.12 22.51
N ASP A 240 34.20 8.18 21.39
CA ASP A 240 35.04 9.32 21.04
C ASP A 240 34.97 9.65 19.54
N ILE A 241 34.87 10.93 19.23
CA ILE A 241 34.98 11.47 17.87
C ILE A 241 36.42 11.22 17.39
N LEU A 242 36.62 10.20 16.54
CA LEU A 242 37.88 9.97 15.85
C LEU A 242 37.88 10.67 14.49
N PHE A 243 38.27 11.94 14.49
CA PHE A 243 38.86 12.59 13.32
C PHE A 243 40.10 13.38 13.76
N GLU A 244 41.28 12.79 13.64
CA GLU A 244 42.53 13.53 13.47
C GLU A 244 43.05 13.31 12.05
N HIS A 245 42.99 14.36 11.23
CA HIS A 245 43.70 14.40 9.96
C HIS A 245 45.11 14.93 10.20
N HIS A 246 46.09 14.03 10.36
CA HIS A 246 47.49 14.45 10.32
C HIS A 246 47.88 14.76 8.87
N ILE A 247 47.89 16.05 8.52
CA ILE A 247 48.62 16.52 7.35
C ILE A 247 50.10 16.40 7.68
N GLY A 248 50.77 15.43 7.05
CA GLY A 248 52.21 15.23 7.18
C GLY A 248 52.97 16.52 6.88
N GLY A 249 53.55 17.13 7.92
CA GLY A 249 54.45 18.25 7.77
C GLY A 249 55.72 17.80 7.07
N LYS A 250 55.94 18.28 5.84
CA LYS A 250 57.27 18.31 5.25
C LYS A 250 58.15 19.25 6.09
N LYS A 251 59.20 18.72 6.70
CA LYS A 251 60.53 19.33 6.75
C LYS A 251 61.57 18.23 6.69
#